data_AF-A7T7V7-F1
#
_entry.id   AF-A7T7V7-F1
#
_cell.length_a   1.000
_cell.length_b   1.000
_cell.length_c   1.000
_cell.angle_alpha   90.00
_cell.angle_beta   90.00
_cell.angle_gamma   90.00
#
_symmetry.space_group_name_H-M   'P 1'
#
loop_
_entity.id
_entity.type
_entity.pdbx_description
1 polymer ?
#
loop_
_entity_poly.entity_id
_entity_poly.type
_entity_poly.pdbx_seq_one_letter_code
_entity_poly.pdbx_strand_id
1 'polypeptide(L)'
;MLVCCYSYQEFYPFLMTQYKDHPYLEFPSFDKTVDDFFSSIGSQKLDVKALNQEKSALKKLENVKKDHEKRIQQLQSAQEADVRKAQLIEINLDLVDRAILVVNSAIANQIDWSEILNLVKEAQIQGDPVASAIRELKLQTNHITMLLRYVSLASINGRPVRVDIDLLAHLNARRFEKFLWFISSENYVVIGGRDQQQNELVVKRHLQPGNATCNTIFSQATLICSYQSQLSTTAINHSYQSQLSITVSKTAPTGEYLTTGSFMIRGKKNFLPPCHLIMGFSFLFRV
;
A
#
# COMPACT_ATOMS: atom_id res chain seq x y z
N MET A 1 52.01 51.41 7.43
CA MET A 1 50.63 51.13 7.84
C MET A 1 49.95 50.53 6.63
N LEU A 2 49.44 49.32 6.77
CA LEU A 2 48.89 48.57 5.64
C LEU A 2 47.38 48.69 5.71
N VAL A 3 46.75 48.69 4.54
CA VAL A 3 45.34 49.03 4.41
C VAL A 3 44.61 47.85 3.80
N CYS A 4 43.62 47.35 4.54
CA CYS A 4 42.68 46.34 4.07
C CYS A 4 41.36 47.03 3.69
N CYS A 5 40.82 46.69 2.52
CA CYS A 5 39.47 47.11 2.16
C CYS A 5 38.46 46.47 3.12
N TYR A 6 37.43 47.20 3.56
CA TYR A 6 36.43 46.71 4.53
C TYR A 6 35.65 45.48 4.01
N SER A 7 35.63 45.27 2.69
CA SER A 7 35.03 44.09 2.05
C SER A 7 35.92 42.83 2.06
N TYR A 8 37.15 42.91 2.58
CA TYR A 8 38.14 41.82 2.59
C TYR A 8 38.35 41.18 1.20
N GLN A 9 38.26 41.99 0.14
CA GLN A 9 38.52 41.55 -1.23
C GLN A 9 40.02 41.62 -1.57
N GLU A 10 40.69 42.67 -1.12
CA GLU A 10 42.10 42.96 -1.41
C GLU A 10 42.73 43.69 -0.22
N PHE A 11 44.04 43.49 -0.01
CA PHE A 11 44.85 44.23 0.95
C PHE A 11 46.12 44.75 0.26
N TYR A 12 46.56 45.95 0.65
CA TYR A 12 47.70 46.63 0.04
C TYR A 12 48.67 47.18 1.08
N PRO A 13 49.97 47.25 0.77
CA PRO A 13 50.93 47.78 1.73
C PRO A 13 50.83 49.28 2.02
N PHE A 14 50.12 50.01 1.17
CA PHE A 14 49.92 51.45 1.25
C PHE A 14 48.54 51.80 0.72
N LEU A 15 47.92 52.85 1.26
CA LEU A 15 46.65 53.36 0.78
C LEU A 15 46.82 53.93 -0.63
N MET A 16 46.23 53.28 -1.64
CA MET A 16 46.23 53.81 -3.00
C MET A 16 45.23 54.95 -3.14
N THR A 17 45.57 55.98 -3.91
CA THR A 17 44.73 57.17 -4.11
C THR A 17 43.32 56.85 -4.62
N GLN A 18 43.17 55.78 -5.39
CA GLN A 18 41.89 55.29 -5.92
C GLN A 18 40.91 54.78 -4.83
N TYR A 19 41.39 54.48 -3.62
CA TYR A 19 40.60 53.93 -2.53
C TYR A 19 40.36 54.90 -1.37
N LYS A 20 40.71 56.18 -1.52
CA LYS A 20 40.57 57.19 -0.45
C LYS A 20 39.13 57.41 0.01
N ASP A 21 38.17 57.22 -0.90
CA ASP A 21 36.75 57.45 -0.63
C ASP A 21 36.02 56.17 -0.15
N HIS A 22 36.74 55.04 -0.06
CA HIS A 22 36.18 53.76 0.37
C HIS A 22 36.50 53.47 1.85
N PRO A 23 35.63 52.73 2.57
CA PRO A 23 35.91 52.34 3.94
C PRO A 23 37.10 51.37 4.00
N TYR A 24 38.08 51.68 4.86
CA TYR A 24 39.30 50.90 5.02
C TYR A 24 39.68 50.68 6.49
N LEU A 25 40.45 49.63 6.73
CA LEU A 25 41.02 49.29 8.04
C LEU A 25 42.54 49.38 7.95
N GLU A 26 43.15 50.11 8.89
CA GLU A 26 44.61 50.21 9.00
C GLU A 26 45.14 49.31 10.10
N PHE A 27 46.24 48.61 9.80
CA PHE A 27 46.90 47.74 10.74
C PHE A 27 48.38 48.11 10.92
N PRO A 28 48.95 47.84 12.11
CA PRO A 28 50.32 48.24 12.45
C PRO A 28 51.39 47.33 11.84
N SER A 29 51.07 46.09 11.47
CA SER A 29 52.01 45.11 10.89
C SER A 29 51.38 44.31 9.75
N PHE A 30 52.24 43.81 8.86
CA PHE A 30 51.86 42.94 7.74
C PHE A 30 51.22 41.66 8.20
N ASP A 31 51.87 40.99 9.15
CA ASP A 31 51.42 39.71 9.64
C ASP A 31 50.00 39.82 10.21
N LYS A 32 49.73 40.88 10.99
CA LYS A 32 48.38 41.15 11.53
C LYS A 32 47.33 41.41 10.45
N THR A 33 47.69 42.13 9.38
CA THR A 33 46.77 42.43 8.27
C THR A 33 46.41 41.17 7.50
N VAL A 34 47.42 40.32 7.27
CA VAL A 34 47.29 39.05 6.55
C VAL A 34 46.47 38.05 7.37
N ASP A 35 46.76 37.92 8.66
CA ASP A 35 46.05 37.02 9.57
C ASP A 35 44.55 37.33 9.64
N ASP A 36 44.18 38.60 9.81
CA ASP A 36 42.77 39.02 9.84
C ASP A 36 42.09 38.84 8.47
N PHE A 37 42.79 39.18 7.37
CA PHE A 37 42.25 39.04 6.02
C PHE A 37 41.94 37.57 5.67
N PHE A 38 42.90 36.67 5.88
CA PHE A 38 42.69 35.25 5.59
C PHE A 38 41.75 34.57 6.60
N SER A 39 41.67 35.05 7.84
CA SER A 39 40.66 34.60 8.80
C SER A 39 39.24 34.96 8.35
N SER A 40 39.01 36.20 7.87
CA SER A 40 37.72 36.65 7.33
C SER A 40 37.31 35.88 6.08
N ILE A 41 38.20 35.74 5.09
CA ILE A 41 37.95 34.93 3.89
C ILE A 41 37.70 33.46 4.25
N GLY A 42 38.43 32.93 5.24
CA GLY A 42 38.23 31.61 5.80
C GLY A 42 36.80 31.44 6.32
N SER A 43 36.32 32.39 7.13
CA SER A 43 34.95 32.39 7.66
C SER A 43 33.91 32.43 6.54
N GLN A 44 34.02 33.35 5.58
CA GLN A 44 33.08 33.47 4.46
C GLN A 44 33.01 32.18 3.63
N LYS A 45 34.16 31.51 3.40
CA LYS A 45 34.21 30.23 2.70
C LYS A 45 33.53 29.11 3.50
N LEU A 46 33.65 29.12 4.83
CA LEU A 46 32.97 28.16 5.69
C LEU A 46 31.45 28.37 5.65
N ASP A 47 30.99 29.61 5.71
CA ASP A 47 29.56 29.95 5.65
C ASP A 47 28.93 29.55 4.31
N VAL A 48 29.59 29.85 3.18
CA VAL A 48 29.12 29.43 1.85
C VAL A 48 29.08 27.90 1.74
N LYS A 49 30.06 27.19 2.30
CA LYS A 49 30.06 25.72 2.34
C LYS A 49 28.89 25.20 3.18
N ALA A 50 28.64 25.78 4.35
CA ALA A 50 27.52 25.41 5.22
C ALA A 50 26.16 25.63 4.52
N LEU A 51 25.95 26.80 3.90
CA LEU A 51 24.74 27.10 3.13
C LEU A 51 24.54 26.16 1.93
N ASN A 52 25.62 25.79 1.24
CA ASN A 52 25.55 24.83 0.13
C ASN A 52 25.21 23.41 0.61
N GLN A 53 25.78 22.99 1.75
CA GLN A 53 25.44 21.72 2.38
C GLN A 53 23.97 21.70 2.79
N GLU A 54 23.47 22.76 3.41
CA GLU A 54 22.05 22.92 3.78
C GLU A 54 21.13 22.85 2.56
N LYS A 55 21.41 23.63 1.51
CA LYS A 55 20.65 23.58 0.25
C LYS A 55 20.63 22.19 -0.36
N SER A 56 21.75 21.46 -0.31
CA SER A 56 21.81 20.08 -0.83
C SER A 56 20.96 19.11 -0.01
N ALA A 57 20.92 19.28 1.32
CA ALA A 57 20.11 18.48 2.22
C ALA A 57 18.61 18.76 2.01
N LEU A 58 18.23 20.04 1.88
CA LEU A 58 16.85 20.45 1.59
C LEU A 58 16.36 19.90 0.24
N LYS A 59 17.19 19.98 -0.81
CA LYS A 59 16.84 19.41 -2.13
C LYS A 59 16.62 17.90 -2.07
N LYS A 60 17.46 17.16 -1.33
CA LYS A 60 17.27 15.72 -1.12
C LYS A 60 15.94 15.43 -0.43
N LEU A 61 15.61 16.21 0.60
CA LEU A 61 14.35 16.08 1.33
C LEU A 61 13.13 16.37 0.43
N GLU A 62 13.17 17.42 -0.39
CA GLU A 62 12.10 17.74 -1.35
C GLU A 62 11.90 16.64 -2.40
N ASN A 63 12.98 16.07 -2.92
CA ASN A 63 12.90 14.97 -3.89
C ASN A 63 12.22 13.74 -3.27
N VAL A 64 12.61 13.38 -2.05
CA VAL A 64 11.98 12.27 -1.31
C VAL A 64 10.50 12.55 -1.07
N LYS A 65 10.14 13.78 -0.66
CA LYS A 65 8.75 14.18 -0.46
C LYS A 65 7.92 14.04 -1.74
N LYS A 66 8.41 14.57 -2.86
CA LYS A 66 7.73 14.48 -4.18
C LYS A 66 7.58 13.04 -4.64
N ASP A 67 8.58 12.19 -4.41
CA ASP A 67 8.50 10.77 -4.76
C ASP A 67 7.44 10.04 -3.92
N HIS A 68 7.34 10.36 -2.63
CA HIS A 68 6.28 9.83 -1.78
C HIS A 68 4.90 10.31 -2.20
N GLU A 69 4.73 11.59 -2.53
CA GLU A 69 3.46 12.14 -3.02
C GLU A 69 3.01 11.45 -4.31
N LYS A 70 3.91 11.26 -5.27
CA LYS A 70 3.63 10.53 -6.52
C LYS A 70 3.20 9.09 -6.25
N ARG A 71 3.90 8.38 -5.36
CA ARG A 71 3.55 7.00 -4.98
C ARG A 71 2.17 6.95 -4.32
N ILE A 72 1.85 7.89 -3.44
CA ILE A 72 0.53 7.97 -2.80
C ILE A 72 -0.57 8.20 -3.85
N GLN A 73 -0.37 9.12 -4.80
CA GLN A 73 -1.33 9.39 -5.88
C GLN A 73 -1.54 8.17 -6.78
N GLN A 74 -0.47 7.44 -7.12
CA GLN A 74 -0.57 6.20 -7.88
C GLN A 74 -1.36 5.12 -7.12
N LEU A 75 -1.11 4.97 -5.81
CA LEU A 75 -1.84 4.03 -4.96
C LEU A 75 -3.32 4.42 -4.83
N GLN A 76 -3.63 5.70 -4.70
CA GLN A 76 -5.00 6.20 -4.62
C GLN A 76 -5.77 5.94 -5.93
N SER A 77 -5.16 6.26 -7.08
CA SER A 77 -5.80 6.03 -8.38
C SER A 77 -6.00 4.54 -8.67
N ALA A 78 -5.05 3.68 -8.27
CA ALA A 78 -5.22 2.22 -8.33
C ALA A 78 -6.36 1.73 -7.42
N GLN A 79 -6.42 2.21 -6.18
CA GLN A 79 -7.49 1.86 -5.24
C GLN A 79 -8.87 2.27 -5.78
N GLU A 80 -9.01 3.47 -6.32
CA GLU A 80 -10.26 3.91 -6.94
C GLU A 80 -10.63 3.07 -8.16
N ALA A 81 -9.65 2.65 -8.96
CA ALA A 81 -9.90 1.79 -10.11
C ALA A 81 -10.44 0.42 -9.67
N ASP A 82 -9.92 -0.15 -8.58
CA ASP A 82 -10.36 -1.44 -8.04
C ASP A 82 -11.75 -1.36 -7.40
N VAL A 83 -12.03 -0.30 -6.62
CA VAL A 83 -13.39 -0.05 -6.08
C VAL A 83 -14.41 0.04 -7.22
N ARG A 84 -14.09 0.77 -8.29
CA ARG A 84 -14.98 0.86 -9.47
C ARG A 84 -15.18 -0.49 -10.17
N LYS A 85 -14.16 -1.36 -10.22
CA LYS A 85 -14.30 -2.73 -10.76
C LYS A 85 -15.22 -3.57 -9.88
N ALA A 86 -15.08 -3.49 -8.56
CA ALA A 86 -15.95 -4.17 -7.60
C ALA A 86 -17.42 -3.81 -7.83
N GLN A 87 -17.71 -2.50 -7.87
CA GLN A 87 -19.04 -1.96 -8.11
C GLN A 87 -19.63 -2.43 -9.44
N LEU A 88 -18.81 -2.49 -10.50
CA LEU A 88 -19.26 -2.99 -11.80
C LEU A 88 -19.66 -4.47 -11.74
N ILE A 89 -18.95 -5.30 -10.97
CA ILE A 89 -19.33 -6.70 -10.75
C ILE A 89 -20.62 -6.78 -9.94
N GLU A 90 -20.75 -5.99 -8.87
CA GLU A 90 -21.94 -5.95 -8.00
C GLU A 90 -23.21 -5.53 -8.77
N ILE A 91 -23.09 -4.58 -9.69
CA ILE A 91 -24.23 -4.13 -10.50
C ILE A 91 -24.62 -5.19 -11.55
N ASN A 92 -23.66 -5.99 -12.01
CA ASN A 92 -23.85 -6.97 -13.08
C ASN A 92 -23.78 -8.43 -12.57
N LEU A 93 -24.09 -8.69 -11.29
CA LEU A 93 -23.92 -10.01 -10.67
C LEU A 93 -24.57 -11.13 -11.48
N ASP A 94 -25.84 -10.96 -11.86
CA ASP A 94 -26.60 -11.99 -12.59
C ASP A 94 -25.99 -12.31 -13.97
N LEU A 95 -25.32 -11.34 -14.59
CA LEU A 95 -24.65 -11.54 -15.88
C LEU A 95 -23.32 -12.27 -15.69
N VAL A 96 -22.57 -11.92 -14.64
CA VAL A 96 -21.29 -12.54 -14.31
C VAL A 96 -21.50 -13.99 -13.85
N ASP A 97 -22.46 -14.26 -12.98
CA ASP A 97 -22.78 -15.62 -12.52
C ASP A 97 -23.22 -16.53 -13.67
N ARG A 98 -24.04 -16.03 -14.61
CA ARG A 98 -24.41 -16.79 -15.82
C ARG A 98 -23.20 -17.11 -16.70
N ALA A 99 -22.28 -16.16 -16.88
CA ALA A 99 -21.06 -16.41 -17.65
C ALA A 99 -20.19 -17.49 -16.99
N ILE A 100 -20.01 -17.43 -15.67
CA ILE A 100 -19.25 -18.43 -14.90
C ILE A 100 -19.90 -19.80 -15.06
N LEU A 101 -21.24 -19.90 -14.93
CA LEU A 101 -21.96 -21.15 -15.09
C LEU A 101 -21.82 -21.74 -16.49
N VAL A 102 -21.97 -20.93 -17.54
CA VAL A 102 -21.82 -21.39 -18.93
C VAL A 102 -20.42 -21.94 -19.16
N VAL A 103 -19.38 -21.22 -18.73
CA VAL A 103 -17.99 -21.66 -18.92
C VAL A 103 -17.69 -22.90 -18.08
N ASN A 104 -18.10 -22.96 -16.82
CA ASN A 104 -17.93 -24.15 -15.99
C ASN A 104 -18.68 -25.37 -16.54
N SER A 105 -19.86 -25.19 -17.13
CA SER A 105 -20.59 -26.28 -17.77
C SER A 105 -19.86 -26.82 -19.00
N ALA A 106 -19.21 -25.95 -19.78
CA ALA A 106 -18.42 -26.37 -20.94
C ALA A 106 -17.16 -27.14 -20.51
N ILE A 107 -16.48 -26.68 -19.46
CA ILE A 107 -15.32 -27.39 -18.88
C ILE A 107 -15.74 -28.75 -18.33
N ALA A 108 -16.88 -28.82 -17.62
CA ALA A 108 -17.41 -30.08 -17.08
C ALA A 108 -17.75 -31.09 -18.19
N ASN A 109 -18.16 -30.59 -19.35
CA ASN A 109 -18.42 -31.39 -20.55
C ASN A 109 -17.15 -31.74 -21.35
N GLN A 110 -15.96 -31.46 -20.80
CA GLN A 110 -14.66 -31.73 -21.45
C GLN A 110 -14.50 -31.01 -22.80
N ILE A 111 -15.18 -29.88 -22.99
CA ILE A 111 -15.02 -29.07 -24.19
C ILE A 111 -13.70 -28.33 -24.11
N ASP A 112 -12.89 -28.44 -25.16
CA ASP A 112 -11.61 -27.75 -25.24
C ASP A 112 -11.80 -26.24 -25.33
N TRP A 113 -10.90 -25.49 -24.70
CA TRP A 113 -11.00 -24.04 -24.61
C TRP A 113 -11.04 -23.30 -25.95
N SER A 114 -10.39 -23.85 -26.98
CA SER A 114 -10.48 -23.32 -28.35
C SER A 114 -11.89 -23.45 -28.91
N GLU A 115 -12.59 -24.53 -28.59
CA GLU A 115 -13.98 -24.73 -28.99
C GLU A 115 -14.90 -23.82 -28.18
N ILE A 116 -14.64 -23.64 -26.87
CA ILE A 116 -15.37 -22.65 -26.04
C ILE A 116 -15.26 -21.25 -26.66
N LEU A 117 -14.07 -20.84 -27.15
CA LEU A 117 -13.90 -19.57 -27.84
C LEU A 117 -14.74 -19.47 -29.12
N ASN A 118 -14.84 -20.55 -29.89
CA ASN A 118 -15.67 -20.58 -31.10
C ASN A 118 -17.15 -20.50 -30.75
N LEU A 119 -17.61 -21.27 -29.76
CA LEU A 119 -18.99 -21.23 -29.25
C LEU A 119 -19.37 -19.84 -28.73
N VAL A 120 -18.47 -19.17 -28.00
CA VAL A 120 -18.70 -17.80 -27.54
C VAL A 120 -18.82 -16.83 -28.71
N LYS A 121 -17.98 -16.96 -29.75
CA LYS A 121 -18.08 -16.12 -30.96
C LYS A 121 -19.38 -16.35 -31.74
N GLU A 122 -19.81 -17.60 -31.86
CA GLU A 122 -21.09 -17.94 -32.47
C GLU A 122 -22.26 -17.35 -31.67
N ALA A 123 -22.25 -17.50 -30.35
CA ALA A 123 -23.26 -16.91 -29.46
C ALA A 123 -23.25 -15.36 -29.48
N GLN A 124 -22.09 -14.73 -29.68
CA GLN A 124 -21.98 -13.28 -29.91
C GLN A 124 -22.67 -12.85 -31.19
N ILE A 125 -22.53 -13.61 -32.29
CA ILE A 125 -23.20 -13.32 -33.57
C ILE A 125 -24.72 -13.45 -33.41
N GLN A 126 -25.17 -14.42 -32.60
CA GLN A 126 -26.60 -14.59 -32.25
C GLN A 126 -27.14 -13.50 -31.31
N GLY A 127 -26.28 -12.61 -30.80
CA GLY A 127 -26.68 -11.51 -29.93
C GLY A 127 -26.95 -11.90 -28.48
N ASP A 128 -26.38 -13.02 -28.01
CA ASP A 128 -26.50 -13.40 -26.59
C ASP A 128 -25.85 -12.32 -25.70
N PRO A 129 -26.58 -11.75 -24.71
CA PRO A 129 -26.04 -10.74 -23.81
C PRO A 129 -24.84 -11.23 -22.99
N VAL A 130 -24.78 -12.52 -22.63
CA VAL A 130 -23.67 -13.07 -21.83
C VAL A 130 -22.42 -13.20 -22.69
N ALA A 131 -22.55 -13.80 -23.88
CA ALA A 131 -21.44 -13.96 -24.82
C ALA A 131 -20.89 -12.60 -25.29
N SER A 132 -21.77 -11.62 -25.51
CA SER A 132 -21.40 -10.24 -25.88
C SER A 132 -20.62 -9.50 -24.79
N ALA A 133 -20.74 -9.93 -23.54
CA ALA A 133 -19.96 -9.38 -22.44
C ALA A 133 -18.59 -10.04 -22.32
N ILE A 134 -18.40 -11.28 -22.79
CA ILE A 134 -17.11 -11.99 -22.71
C ILE A 134 -16.18 -11.45 -23.80
N ARG A 135 -15.09 -10.79 -23.41
CA ARG A 135 -14.11 -10.20 -24.33
C ARG A 135 -12.93 -11.13 -24.61
N GLU A 136 -12.42 -11.77 -23.56
CA GLU A 136 -11.20 -12.59 -23.64
C GLU A 136 -11.24 -13.68 -22.58
N LEU A 137 -10.83 -14.90 -22.94
CA LEU A 137 -10.66 -16.03 -22.01
C LEU A 137 -9.16 -16.22 -21.73
N LYS A 138 -8.74 -16.15 -20.46
CA LYS A 138 -7.34 -16.31 -20.04
C LYS A 138 -7.10 -17.67 -19.41
N LEU A 139 -6.73 -18.58 -20.30
CA LEU A 139 -6.58 -20.02 -20.10
C LEU A 139 -5.59 -20.38 -19.00
N GLN A 140 -4.42 -19.72 -18.96
CA GLN A 140 -3.36 -20.05 -18.01
C GLN A 140 -3.68 -19.67 -16.57
N THR A 141 -4.71 -18.84 -16.38
CA THR A 141 -5.02 -18.25 -15.08
C THR A 141 -6.41 -18.61 -14.58
N ASN A 142 -7.25 -19.33 -15.33
CA ASN A 142 -8.68 -19.52 -15.03
C ASN A 142 -9.47 -18.21 -14.88
N HIS A 143 -9.13 -17.18 -15.66
CA HIS A 143 -9.84 -15.89 -15.60
C HIS A 143 -10.55 -15.59 -16.92
N ILE A 144 -11.71 -14.94 -16.84
CA ILE A 144 -12.44 -14.38 -17.97
C ILE A 144 -12.37 -12.86 -17.87
N THR A 145 -12.10 -12.19 -18.99
CA THR A 145 -12.24 -10.73 -19.06
C THR A 145 -13.60 -10.40 -19.63
N MET A 146 -14.46 -9.79 -18.80
CA MET A 146 -15.81 -9.38 -19.16
C MET A 146 -15.90 -7.87 -19.31
N LEU A 147 -16.54 -7.38 -20.36
CA LEU A 147 -16.89 -5.99 -20.55
C LEU A 147 -18.18 -5.68 -19.78
N LEU A 148 -18.02 -5.23 -18.53
CA LEU A 148 -19.12 -4.84 -17.68
C LEU A 148 -19.50 -3.38 -17.94
N ARG A 149 -20.79 -3.13 -18.13
CA ARG A 149 -21.31 -1.79 -18.43
C ARG A 149 -22.04 -1.25 -17.21
N TYR A 150 -21.99 0.06 -17.05
CA TYR A 150 -22.87 0.79 -16.15
C TYR A 150 -23.69 1.78 -16.95
N VAL A 151 -25.00 1.82 -16.69
CA VAL A 151 -25.89 2.84 -17.23
C VAL A 151 -25.81 4.04 -16.29
N SER A 152 -25.03 5.06 -16.69
CA SER A 152 -25.11 6.37 -16.05
C SER A 152 -26.12 7.23 -16.79
N LEU A 153 -26.79 8.14 -16.07
CA LEU A 153 -27.72 9.14 -16.60
C LEU A 153 -27.20 9.90 -17.84
N ALA A 154 -25.88 9.98 -18.01
CA ALA A 154 -25.23 10.73 -19.09
C ALA A 154 -24.51 9.87 -20.15
N SER A 155 -24.18 8.60 -19.90
CA SER A 155 -23.38 7.77 -20.83
C SER A 155 -23.39 6.27 -20.46
N ILE A 156 -23.34 5.41 -21.48
CA ILE A 156 -23.07 3.98 -21.32
C ILE A 156 -21.55 3.77 -21.36
N ASN A 157 -20.94 3.56 -20.20
CA ASN A 157 -19.51 3.30 -20.09
C ASN A 157 -19.28 1.82 -19.76
N GLY A 158 -18.56 1.12 -20.64
CA GLY A 158 -18.12 -0.25 -20.44
C GLY A 158 -16.65 -0.31 -20.02
N ARG A 159 -16.31 -1.14 -19.04
CA ARG A 159 -14.92 -1.41 -18.66
C ARG A 159 -14.65 -2.92 -18.67
N PRO A 160 -13.47 -3.35 -19.19
CA PRO A 160 -13.05 -4.73 -19.08
C PRO A 160 -12.63 -5.02 -17.63
N VAL A 161 -13.27 -6.02 -17.01
CA VAL A 161 -12.99 -6.50 -15.66
C VAL A 161 -12.63 -7.97 -15.74
N ARG A 162 -11.58 -8.38 -15.02
CA ARG A 162 -11.20 -9.79 -14.91
C ARG A 162 -12.03 -10.43 -13.80
N VAL A 163 -12.63 -11.57 -14.12
CA VAL A 163 -13.46 -12.40 -13.25
C VAL A 163 -12.80 -13.77 -13.17
N ASP A 164 -12.62 -14.27 -11.95
CA ASP A 164 -12.14 -15.62 -11.68
C ASP A 164 -13.31 -16.62 -11.82
N ILE A 165 -13.10 -17.68 -12.60
CA ILE A 165 -14.14 -18.68 -12.91
C ILE A 165 -14.38 -19.61 -11.71
N ASP A 166 -13.36 -19.77 -10.86
CA ASP A 166 -13.41 -20.66 -9.70
C ASP A 166 -14.19 -20.03 -8.52
N LEU A 167 -14.56 -18.74 -8.64
CA LEU A 167 -15.26 -17.98 -7.60
C LEU A 167 -16.63 -17.51 -8.08
N LEU A 168 -17.58 -17.41 -7.16
CA LEU A 168 -18.89 -16.79 -7.43
C LEU A 168 -18.74 -15.28 -7.72
N ALA A 169 -19.69 -14.67 -8.43
CA ALA A 169 -19.59 -13.25 -8.81
C ALA A 169 -19.42 -12.30 -7.62
N HIS A 170 -20.13 -12.54 -6.51
CA HIS A 170 -20.01 -11.71 -5.30
C HIS A 170 -18.61 -11.84 -4.62
N LEU A 171 -17.97 -13.00 -4.70
CA LEU A 171 -16.61 -13.20 -4.19
C LEU A 171 -15.59 -12.50 -5.09
N ASN A 172 -15.83 -12.49 -6.40
CA ASN A 172 -15.05 -11.72 -7.36
C ASN A 172 -15.12 -10.20 -7.10
N ALA A 173 -16.29 -9.66 -6.75
CA ALA A 173 -16.41 -8.27 -6.30
C ALA A 173 -15.60 -8.02 -5.02
N ARG A 174 -15.74 -8.89 -4.01
CA ARG A 174 -14.99 -8.80 -2.75
C ARG A 174 -13.49 -8.88 -2.95
N ARG A 175 -12.99 -9.56 -3.99
CA ARG A 175 -11.55 -9.60 -4.33
C ARG A 175 -10.96 -8.21 -4.64
N PHE A 176 -11.76 -7.20 -4.91
CA PHE A 176 -11.27 -5.82 -5.05
C PHE A 176 -11.27 -5.03 -3.74
N GLU A 177 -11.81 -5.59 -2.64
CA GLU A 177 -11.68 -4.99 -1.31
C GLU A 177 -10.22 -4.98 -0.86
N LYS A 178 -9.82 -3.87 -0.24
CA LYS A 178 -8.44 -3.61 0.22
C LYS A 178 -7.98 -4.55 1.34
N PHE A 179 -8.92 -4.97 2.18
CA PHE A 179 -8.69 -5.90 3.29
C PHE A 179 -9.80 -6.94 3.30
N LEU A 180 -9.50 -8.13 3.79
CA LEU A 180 -10.53 -9.11 4.16
C LEU A 180 -11.13 -8.66 5.49
N TRP A 181 -12.45 -8.54 5.57
CA TRP A 181 -13.11 -8.22 6.83
C TRP A 181 -14.43 -8.95 6.98
N PHE A 182 -14.80 -9.25 8.22
CA PHE A 182 -16.11 -9.79 8.57
C PHE A 182 -16.49 -9.38 9.99
N ILE A 183 -17.79 -9.50 10.30
CA ILE A 183 -18.31 -9.29 11.65
C ILE A 183 -18.51 -10.68 12.27
N SER A 184 -17.85 -10.92 13.41
CA SER A 184 -18.02 -12.15 14.20
C SER A 184 -19.45 -12.23 14.78
N SER A 185 -19.86 -13.42 15.21
CA SER A 185 -21.13 -13.66 15.93
C SER A 185 -21.28 -12.77 17.18
N GLU A 186 -20.17 -12.34 17.75
CA GLU A 186 -20.12 -11.45 18.92
C GLU A 186 -20.09 -9.96 18.55
N ASN A 187 -20.47 -9.62 17.31
CA ASN A 187 -20.50 -8.27 16.77
C ASN A 187 -19.13 -7.57 16.73
N TYR A 188 -18.09 -8.38 16.58
CA TYR A 188 -16.71 -7.94 16.53
C TYR A 188 -16.22 -7.81 15.08
N VAL A 189 -15.66 -6.65 14.72
CA VAL A 189 -15.04 -6.46 13.40
C VAL A 189 -13.66 -7.12 13.38
N VAL A 190 -13.50 -8.07 12.46
CA VAL A 190 -12.23 -8.76 12.19
C VAL A 190 -11.69 -8.25 10.87
N ILE A 191 -10.40 -7.89 10.84
CA ILE A 191 -9.73 -7.36 9.64
C ILE A 191 -8.45 -8.18 9.40
N GLY A 192 -8.25 -8.66 8.18
CA GLY A 192 -7.04 -9.35 7.73
C GLY A 192 -6.53 -8.77 6.41
N GLY A 193 -5.21 -8.71 6.26
CA GLY A 193 -4.60 -8.41 4.97
C GLY A 193 -4.48 -9.67 4.12
N ARG A 194 -4.49 -9.51 2.79
CA ARG A 194 -4.30 -10.62 1.84
C ARG A 194 -2.84 -10.96 1.61
N ASP A 195 -1.98 -9.95 1.77
CA ASP A 195 -0.55 -10.05 1.58
C ASP A 195 0.18 -9.60 2.84
N GLN A 196 1.40 -10.09 2.96
CA GLN A 196 2.34 -9.75 4.02
C GLN A 196 2.52 -8.23 4.24
N GLN A 197 2.54 -7.45 3.16
CA GLN A 197 2.62 -5.98 3.23
C GLN A 197 1.34 -5.33 3.77
N GLN A 198 0.17 -5.89 3.43
CA GLN A 198 -1.12 -5.41 3.92
C GLN A 198 -1.27 -5.71 5.41
N ASN A 199 -0.88 -6.91 5.84
CA ASN A 199 -0.86 -7.30 7.26
C ASN A 199 -0.05 -6.28 8.09
N GLU A 200 1.13 -5.90 7.61
CA GLU A 200 1.96 -4.90 8.26
C GLU A 200 1.30 -3.51 8.33
N LEU A 201 0.58 -3.11 7.27
CA LEU A 201 -0.13 -1.83 7.26
C LEU A 201 -1.30 -1.82 8.24
N VAL A 202 -2.04 -2.93 8.37
CA VAL A 202 -3.12 -3.05 9.35
C VAL A 202 -2.57 -2.98 10.78
N VAL A 203 -1.51 -3.74 11.08
CA VAL A 203 -0.86 -3.69 12.40
C VAL A 203 -0.35 -2.29 12.73
N LYS A 204 0.33 -1.62 11.80
CA LYS A 204 0.93 -0.30 12.06
C LYS A 204 -0.08 0.82 12.22
N ARG A 205 -1.16 0.82 11.44
CA ARG A 205 -2.11 1.94 11.39
C ARG A 205 -3.35 1.74 12.26
N HIS A 206 -3.78 0.50 12.44
CA HIS A 206 -5.10 0.20 13.01
C HIS A 206 -5.04 -0.59 14.33
N LEU A 207 -3.86 -1.05 14.77
CA LEU A 207 -3.72 -1.71 16.08
C LEU A 207 -3.51 -0.67 17.19
N GLN A 208 -4.51 -0.53 18.07
CA GLN A 208 -4.38 0.24 19.31
C GLN A 208 -4.02 -0.67 20.50
N PRO A 209 -3.40 -0.14 21.57
CA PRO A 209 -3.15 -0.90 22.79
C PRO A 209 -4.48 -1.40 23.39
N GLY A 210 -4.78 -2.69 23.25
CA GLY A 210 -6.05 -3.29 23.67
C GLY A 210 -6.70 -4.23 22.66
N ASN A 211 -6.29 -4.16 21.39
CA ASN A 211 -6.76 -5.06 20.33
C ASN A 211 -5.99 -6.39 20.39
N ALA A 212 -6.68 -7.51 20.15
CA ALA A 212 -6.03 -8.82 20.04
C ALA A 212 -5.56 -9.08 18.59
N THR A 213 -4.56 -9.95 18.42
CA THR A 213 -4.07 -10.39 17.10
C THR A 213 -4.00 -11.91 17.09
N CYS A 214 -4.43 -12.55 16.01
CA CYS A 214 -4.32 -14.00 15.83
C CYS A 214 -3.54 -14.35 14.54
N ASN A 215 -2.71 -15.39 14.62
CA ASN A 215 -1.89 -15.87 13.51
C ASN A 215 -1.99 -17.39 13.46
N THR A 216 -2.16 -17.95 12.26
CA THR A 216 -2.16 -19.40 12.07
C THR A 216 -0.74 -19.95 11.94
N ILE A 217 -0.49 -21.16 12.43
CA ILE A 217 0.85 -21.79 12.47
C ILE A 217 1.31 -22.23 11.05
N PHE A 218 0.37 -22.45 10.11
CA PHE A 218 0.64 -23.06 8.81
C PHE A 218 0.46 -22.13 7.60
N SER A 219 -0.07 -20.92 7.78
CA SER A 219 -0.37 -20.01 6.70
C SER A 219 -0.07 -18.58 7.14
N GLN A 220 0.67 -17.84 6.29
CA GLN A 220 1.04 -16.43 6.49
C GLN A 220 -0.16 -15.45 6.45
N ALA A 221 -1.37 -15.91 6.77
CA ALA A 221 -2.57 -15.08 6.88
C ALA A 221 -2.68 -14.52 8.30
N THR A 222 -2.42 -13.22 8.46
CA THR A 222 -2.60 -12.49 9.72
C THR A 222 -4.05 -12.04 9.86
N LEU A 223 -4.72 -12.49 10.92
CA LEU A 223 -6.06 -12.07 11.35
C LEU A 223 -5.89 -11.06 12.50
N ILE A 224 -6.53 -9.90 12.45
CA ILE A 224 -6.44 -8.88 13.51
C ILE A 224 -7.82 -8.66 14.14
N CYS A 225 -7.85 -8.81 15.46
CA CYS A 225 -9.04 -8.96 16.28
C CYS A 225 -9.59 -7.62 16.81
N SER A 226 -10.79 -7.77 17.35
CA SER A 226 -11.70 -6.77 17.88
C SER A 226 -11.45 -6.32 19.32
N TYR A 227 -12.28 -5.36 19.72
CA TYR A 227 -12.30 -4.61 20.97
C TYR A 227 -12.79 -5.44 22.18
N GLN A 228 -11.90 -5.57 23.17
CA GLN A 228 -12.06 -5.91 24.59
C GLN A 228 -12.51 -7.32 25.09
N SER A 229 -11.65 -7.83 25.98
CA SER A 229 -11.81 -8.73 27.14
C SER A 229 -12.05 -10.23 26.97
N GLN A 230 -12.99 -10.73 26.16
CA GLN A 230 -13.27 -12.17 26.13
C GLN A 230 -13.60 -12.61 24.70
N LEU A 231 -12.73 -13.44 24.11
CA LEU A 231 -13.00 -14.06 22.82
C LEU A 231 -13.86 -15.30 23.07
N SER A 232 -15.11 -15.31 22.60
CA SER A 232 -15.85 -16.57 22.45
C SER A 232 -15.51 -17.23 21.13
N THR A 233 -15.39 -18.54 21.22
CA THR A 233 -14.84 -19.46 20.23
C THR A 233 -15.87 -19.82 19.15
N THR A 234 -16.27 -18.91 18.25
CA THR A 234 -17.35 -19.26 17.28
C THR A 234 -17.18 -18.97 15.80
N ALA A 235 -16.03 -18.49 15.28
CA ALA A 235 -15.98 -18.21 13.83
C ALA A 235 -14.63 -18.35 13.12
N ILE A 236 -13.75 -19.28 13.51
CA ILE A 236 -12.50 -19.50 12.77
C ILE A 236 -12.32 -20.99 12.49
N ASN A 237 -12.74 -21.41 11.30
CA ASN A 237 -12.41 -22.74 10.76
C ASN A 237 -10.96 -22.74 10.30
N HIS A 238 -10.25 -23.76 10.78
CA HIS A 238 -8.82 -24.04 10.66
C HIS A 238 -7.86 -23.03 11.31
N SER A 239 -7.39 -23.43 12.49
CA SER A 239 -6.04 -23.21 13.05
C SER A 239 -5.73 -21.89 13.79
N TYR A 240 -6.06 -21.95 15.09
CA TYR A 240 -5.25 -21.56 16.26
C TYR A 240 -5.05 -20.07 16.64
N GLN A 241 -5.31 -19.88 17.94
CA GLN A 241 -4.75 -18.91 18.87
C GLN A 241 -5.53 -17.60 19.04
N SER A 242 -6.12 -17.43 20.23
CA SER A 242 -6.56 -16.12 20.71
C SER A 242 -6.26 -16.01 22.21
N GLN A 243 -5.61 -14.91 22.65
CA GLN A 243 -6.06 -14.01 23.72
C GLN A 243 -5.01 -12.98 24.18
N LEU A 244 -5.57 -11.83 24.58
CA LEU A 244 -5.18 -10.81 25.57
C LEU A 244 -3.69 -10.42 25.72
N SER A 245 -3.39 -9.20 25.28
CA SER A 245 -2.14 -8.44 25.48
C SER A 245 -0.87 -9.08 24.89
N ILE A 246 -0.74 -9.00 23.56
CA ILE A 246 0.51 -9.30 22.87
C ILE A 246 1.15 -7.98 22.42
N THR A 247 2.35 -7.69 22.91
CA THR A 247 3.18 -6.64 22.31
C THR A 247 3.87 -7.23 21.09
N VAL A 248 3.49 -6.74 19.91
CA VAL A 248 4.08 -7.16 18.64
C VAL A 248 5.36 -6.34 18.41
N SER A 249 6.51 -7.01 18.31
CA SER A 249 7.81 -6.37 18.04
C SER A 249 8.38 -6.80 16.68
N LYS A 250 9.04 -5.87 15.98
CA LYS A 250 9.78 -6.14 14.73
C LYS A 250 11.25 -6.50 14.96
N THR A 251 11.67 -6.58 16.22
CA THR A 251 13.02 -7.00 16.60
C THR A 251 13.01 -8.48 16.93
N ALA A 252 13.75 -9.24 16.13
CA ALA A 252 14.09 -10.61 16.41
C ALA A 252 14.84 -10.72 17.76
N PRO A 253 14.85 -11.89 18.41
CA PRO A 253 15.72 -12.14 19.54
C PRO A 253 17.16 -12.12 19.02
N THR A 254 18.12 -11.88 19.90
CA THR A 254 19.54 -11.91 19.55
C THR A 254 19.90 -13.22 18.85
N GLY A 255 20.31 -13.13 17.58
CA GLY A 255 20.78 -14.27 16.78
C GLY A 255 19.83 -14.74 15.67
N GLU A 256 18.60 -14.23 15.57
CA GLU A 256 17.66 -14.59 14.49
C GLU A 256 17.36 -13.39 13.57
N TYR A 257 16.94 -13.68 12.34
CA TYR A 257 16.47 -12.67 11.39
C TYR A 257 14.99 -12.89 11.11
N LEU A 258 14.20 -11.83 11.22
CA LEU A 258 12.79 -11.85 10.81
C LEU A 258 12.70 -11.61 9.29
N THR A 259 11.98 -12.48 8.60
CA THR A 259 11.61 -12.24 7.20
C THR A 259 10.68 -11.03 7.12
N THR A 260 10.63 -10.36 5.96
CA THR A 260 9.67 -9.27 5.71
C THR A 260 8.27 -9.69 6.16
N GLY A 261 7.49 -8.78 6.75
CA GLY A 261 6.15 -8.98 7.35
C GLY A 261 5.89 -10.22 8.23
N SER A 262 6.94 -10.84 8.77
CA SER A 262 6.84 -11.65 9.98
C SER A 262 6.97 -10.76 11.22
N PHE A 263 6.37 -11.16 12.33
CA PHE A 263 6.39 -10.40 13.58
C PHE A 263 6.76 -11.29 14.75
N MET A 264 7.53 -10.71 15.67
CA MET A 264 7.82 -11.35 16.93
C MET A 264 6.73 -11.03 17.94
N ILE A 265 6.01 -12.08 18.35
CA ILE A 265 5.01 -12.03 19.41
C ILE A 265 5.75 -12.20 20.75
N ARG A 266 5.81 -11.13 21.56
CA ARG A 266 6.34 -11.18 22.93
C ARG A 266 5.16 -11.29 23.91
N GLY A 267 5.16 -12.32 24.77
CA GLY A 267 4.11 -12.58 25.76
C GLY A 267 3.84 -14.08 26.00
N LYS A 268 2.97 -14.39 26.97
CA LYS A 268 2.55 -15.77 27.29
C LYS A 268 1.57 -16.27 26.22
N LYS A 269 1.92 -17.37 25.55
CA LYS A 269 1.07 -18.02 24.54
C LYS A 269 -0.03 -18.85 25.23
N ASN A 270 -1.29 -18.48 25.06
CA ASN A 270 -2.42 -19.30 25.48
C ASN A 270 -3.00 -20.03 24.25
N PHE A 271 -3.20 -21.33 24.36
CA PHE A 271 -3.85 -22.13 23.32
C PHE A 271 -5.34 -22.17 23.59
N LEU A 272 -6.15 -21.96 22.55
CA LEU A 272 -7.59 -22.17 22.65
C LEU A 272 -7.87 -23.68 22.78
N PRO A 273 -8.88 -24.07 23.59
CA PRO A 273 -9.31 -25.45 23.65
C PRO A 273 -9.83 -25.90 22.27
N PRO A 274 -9.67 -27.18 21.90
CA PRO A 274 -10.21 -27.70 20.65
C PRO A 274 -11.73 -27.51 20.63
N CYS A 275 -12.23 -26.69 19.71
CA CYS A 275 -13.65 -26.52 19.50
C CYS A 275 -14.18 -27.65 18.60
N HIS A 276 -15.29 -28.25 18.98
CA HIS A 276 -16.01 -29.18 18.10
C HIS A 276 -16.61 -28.40 16.94
N LEU A 277 -16.36 -28.84 15.71
CA LEU A 277 -17.03 -28.34 14.51
C LEU A 277 -18.51 -28.68 14.60
N ILE A 278 -19.36 -27.65 14.73
CA ILE A 278 -20.81 -27.79 14.70
C ILE A 278 -21.29 -27.24 13.36
N MET A 279 -22.01 -28.04 12.57
CA MET A 279 -22.69 -27.54 11.38
C MET A 279 -23.80 -26.56 11.78
N GLY A 280 -23.74 -25.33 11.28
CA GLY A 280 -24.80 -24.34 11.40
C GLY A 280 -25.49 -24.12 10.05
N PHE A 281 -26.81 -23.97 10.06
CA PHE A 281 -27.58 -23.47 8.93
C PHE A 281 -27.94 -22.01 9.18
N SER A 282 -27.84 -21.17 8.16
CA SER A 282 -28.23 -19.75 8.23
C SER A 282 -29.22 -19.41 7.11
N PHE A 283 -30.30 -18.73 7.44
CA PHE A 283 -31.21 -18.14 6.45
C PHE A 283 -30.69 -16.76 6.04
N LEU A 284 -30.44 -16.56 4.75
CA LEU A 284 -30.05 -15.26 4.19
C LEU A 284 -31.27 -14.64 3.51
N PHE A 285 -31.86 -13.64 4.15
CA PHE A 285 -32.96 -12.88 3.56
C PHE A 285 -32.40 -11.76 2.70
N ARG A 286 -32.84 -11.71 1.44
CA ARG A 286 -32.68 -10.57 0.54
C ARG A 286 -33.92 -9.69 0.69
N VAL A 287 -33.76 -8.49 1.23
CA VAL A 287 -34.79 -7.43 1.20
C VAL A 287 -34.76 -6.76 -0.17
#